data_AF-A0A1Q4HQY3-F1
#
_entry.id   AF-A0A1Q4HQY3-F1
#
_cell.length_a   1.000
_cell.length_b   1.000
_cell.length_c   1.000
_cell.angle_alpha   90.00
_cell.angle_beta   90.00
_cell.angle_gamma   90.00
#
_symmetry.space_group_name_H-M   'P 1'
#
loop_
_entity.id
_entity.type
_entity.pdbx_description
1 polymer ?
#
loop_
_entity_poly.entity_id
_entity_poly.type
_entity_poly.pdbx_seq_one_letter_code
_entity_poly.pdbx_strand_id
1 'polypeptide(L)'
;MTDDILTDAQIAALTPEQRRQLISRLEQPVSDVIDPLFLARVRRIRLSLMVGGSAVMIPWLGYLSTTLPESYVVHDWPLTWVGFDVLLMAFMVATAVLGFLRRQVLVPAAFTTGVLLVCDAWFDLMTAGPNDLWLSMATALLIELPLAAFMVVSALRLMRLTMERFWLLDPGMRLWDLPLLP
;
A
#
# COMPACT_ATOMS: atom_id res chain seq x y z
N MET A 1 39.04 8.30 25.33
CA MET A 1 39.24 7.62 24.04
C MET A 1 38.18 6.54 23.96
N THR A 2 37.17 6.74 23.12
CA THR A 2 36.15 5.73 22.85
C THR A 2 36.76 4.67 21.94
N ASP A 3 37.41 3.67 22.54
CA ASP A 3 37.80 2.40 21.89
C ASP A 3 36.56 1.54 21.53
N ASP A 4 35.38 2.14 21.46
CA ASP A 4 34.08 1.45 21.49
C ASP A 4 33.42 1.34 20.11
N ILE A 5 34.03 1.92 19.06
CA ILE A 5 33.50 1.92 17.69
C ILE A 5 34.58 1.39 16.73
N LEU A 6 34.18 0.47 15.84
CA LEU A 6 35.06 -0.10 14.81
C LEU A 6 35.66 1.00 13.93
N THR A 7 36.97 0.92 13.67
CA THR A 7 37.66 1.81 12.73
C THR A 7 37.33 1.46 11.27
N ASP A 8 37.45 2.42 10.35
CA ASP A 8 37.18 2.19 8.92
C ASP A 8 38.02 1.05 8.33
N ALA A 9 39.27 0.89 8.78
CA ALA A 9 40.14 -0.21 8.37
C ALA A 9 39.61 -1.58 8.83
N GLN A 10 39.04 -1.66 10.04
CA GLN A 10 38.41 -2.87 10.55
C GLN A 10 37.13 -3.19 9.76
N ILE A 11 36.31 -2.19 9.45
CA ILE A 11 35.09 -2.35 8.63
C ILE A 11 35.45 -2.82 7.20
N ALA A 12 36.50 -2.25 6.61
CA ALA A 12 37.02 -2.64 5.31
C ALA A 12 37.48 -4.10 5.28
N ALA A 13 38.09 -4.58 6.37
CA ALA A 13 38.56 -5.96 6.52
C ALA A 13 37.45 -7.00 6.75
N LEU A 14 36.22 -6.59 7.12
CA LEU A 14 35.11 -7.52 7.31
C LEU A 14 34.69 -8.20 6.01
N THR A 15 34.45 -9.51 6.08
CA THR A 15 33.84 -10.26 4.97
C THR A 15 32.38 -9.84 4.74
N PRO A 16 31.79 -10.10 3.56
CA PRO A 16 30.38 -9.80 3.29
C PRO A 16 29.42 -10.42 4.32
N GLU A 17 29.67 -11.65 4.76
CA GLU A 17 28.90 -12.34 5.79
C GLU A 17 29.00 -11.65 7.14
N GLN A 18 30.20 -11.24 7.54
CA GLN A 18 30.42 -10.52 8.80
C GLN A 18 29.73 -9.15 8.78
N ARG A 19 29.79 -8.42 7.67
CA ARG A 19 29.06 -7.15 7.51
C ARG A 19 27.56 -7.35 7.64
N ARG A 20 26.98 -8.37 7.00
CA ARG A 20 25.55 -8.69 7.12
C ARG A 20 25.15 -9.01 8.57
N GLN A 21 25.95 -9.81 9.26
CA GLN A 21 25.72 -10.12 10.67
C GLN A 21 25.78 -8.86 11.55
N LEU A 22 26.79 -8.01 11.33
CA LEU A 22 26.91 -6.75 12.05
C LEU A 22 25.70 -5.84 11.80
N ILE A 23 25.30 -5.63 10.54
CA ILE A 23 24.10 -4.83 10.19
C ILE A 23 22.87 -5.39 10.92
N SER A 24 22.65 -6.71 10.86
CA SER A 24 21.49 -7.34 11.51
C SER A 24 21.46 -7.16 13.04
N ARG A 25 22.61 -6.98 13.68
CA ARG A 25 22.72 -6.72 15.13
C ARG A 25 22.57 -5.24 15.50
N LEU A 26 22.88 -4.34 14.58
CA LEU A 26 22.72 -2.89 14.75
C LEU A 26 21.30 -2.41 14.45
N GLU A 27 20.51 -3.21 13.72
CA GLU A 27 19.09 -2.95 13.50
C GLU A 27 18.32 -2.75 14.81
N GLN A 28 17.46 -1.74 14.84
CA GLN A 28 16.64 -1.47 16.01
C GLN A 28 15.60 -2.60 16.21
N PRO A 29 15.36 -3.07 17.45
CA PRO A 29 14.30 -4.01 17.72
C PRO A 29 12.94 -3.43 17.29
N VAL A 30 12.12 -4.23 16.60
CA VAL A 30 10.81 -3.77 16.10
C VAL A 30 9.90 -3.27 17.23
N SER A 31 10.03 -3.85 18.43
CA SER A 31 9.30 -3.45 19.64
C SER A 31 9.60 -2.02 20.09
N ASP A 32 10.80 -1.52 19.79
CA ASP A 32 11.25 -0.20 20.24
C ASP A 32 10.73 0.90 19.31
N VAL A 33 10.42 0.52 18.07
CA VAL A 33 9.85 1.39 17.04
C VAL A 33 8.32 1.40 17.09
N ILE A 34 7.69 0.23 17.28
CA ILE A 34 6.23 0.08 17.29
C ILE A 34 5.73 -0.96 18.30
N ASP A 35 4.60 -0.62 18.93
CA ASP A 35 3.82 -1.57 19.72
C ASP A 35 3.33 -2.76 18.87
N PRO A 36 3.73 -4.00 19.19
CA PRO A 36 3.34 -5.20 18.45
C PRO A 36 1.81 -5.44 18.42
N LEU A 37 1.08 -5.01 19.45
CA LEU A 37 -0.39 -5.17 19.50
C LEU A 37 -1.07 -4.25 18.49
N PHE A 38 -0.59 -3.01 18.40
CA PHE A 38 -1.06 -2.04 17.40
C PHE A 38 -0.80 -2.54 15.98
N LEU A 39 0.41 -3.06 15.71
CA LEU A 39 0.77 -3.63 14.41
C LEU A 39 -0.17 -4.78 14.01
N ALA A 40 -0.42 -5.70 14.94
CA ALA A 40 -1.30 -6.85 14.69
C ALA A 40 -2.74 -6.40 14.38
N ARG A 41 -3.25 -5.37 15.06
CA ARG A 41 -4.58 -4.80 14.81
C ARG A 41 -4.68 -4.15 13.43
N VAL A 42 -3.75 -3.25 13.09
CA VAL A 42 -3.72 -2.59 11.78
C VAL A 42 -3.62 -3.62 10.65
N ARG A 43 -2.78 -4.64 10.83
CA ARG A 43 -2.65 -5.73 9.86
C ARG A 43 -3.96 -6.49 9.66
N ARG A 44 -4.66 -6.82 10.75
CA ARG A 44 -5.95 -7.51 10.69
C ARG A 44 -6.98 -6.66 9.95
N ILE A 45 -7.09 -5.38 10.30
CA ILE A 45 -8.00 -4.44 9.63
C ILE A 45 -7.71 -4.39 8.12
N ARG A 46 -6.43 -4.20 7.73
CA ARG A 46 -6.05 -4.17 6.31
C ARG A 46 -6.39 -5.47 5.58
N LEU A 47 -6.07 -6.62 6.16
CA LEU A 47 -6.40 -7.91 5.56
C LEU A 47 -7.92 -8.09 5.42
N SER A 48 -8.68 -7.73 6.46
CA SER A 48 -10.15 -7.79 6.43
C SER A 48 -10.74 -6.85 5.37
N LEU A 49 -10.21 -5.63 5.23
CA LEU A 49 -10.64 -4.69 4.20
C LEU A 49 -10.34 -5.19 2.79
N MET A 50 -9.17 -5.77 2.55
CA MET A 50 -8.82 -6.30 1.22
C MET A 50 -9.61 -7.55 0.89
N VAL A 51 -9.72 -8.51 1.80
CA VAL A 51 -10.50 -9.72 1.57
C VAL A 51 -11.98 -9.40 1.43
N GLY A 52 -12.52 -8.56 2.32
CA GLY A 52 -13.91 -8.13 2.27
C GLY A 52 -14.22 -7.31 1.02
N GLY A 53 -13.38 -6.33 0.69
CA GLY A 53 -13.51 -5.52 -0.52
C GLY A 53 -13.46 -6.36 -1.79
N SER A 54 -12.50 -7.29 -1.91
CA SER A 54 -12.44 -8.21 -3.05
C SER A 54 -13.68 -9.12 -3.13
N ALA A 55 -14.21 -9.59 -1.99
CA ALA A 55 -15.43 -10.39 -1.99
C ALA A 55 -16.68 -9.61 -2.44
N VAL A 56 -16.75 -8.30 -2.13
CA VAL A 56 -17.82 -7.40 -2.58
C VAL A 56 -17.67 -7.02 -4.05
N MET A 57 -16.43 -6.85 -4.52
CA MET A 57 -16.15 -6.51 -5.92
C MET A 57 -16.59 -7.59 -6.90
N ILE A 58 -16.53 -8.88 -6.53
CA ILE A 58 -16.92 -9.98 -7.43
C ILE A 58 -18.41 -9.89 -7.86
N PRO A 59 -19.38 -9.75 -6.93
CA PRO A 59 -20.77 -9.48 -7.31
C PRO A 59 -20.98 -8.16 -8.06
N TRP A 60 -20.28 -7.09 -7.65
CA TRP A 60 -20.40 -5.76 -8.25
C TRP A 60 -20.00 -5.77 -9.73
N LEU A 61 -18.86 -6.39 -10.04
CA LEU A 61 -18.38 -6.69 -11.39
C LEU A 61 -19.45 -7.38 -12.25
N GLY A 62 -20.10 -8.40 -11.69
CA GLY A 62 -21.17 -9.12 -12.38
C GLY A 62 -22.39 -8.24 -12.65
N TYR A 63 -22.76 -7.38 -11.69
CA TYR A 63 -23.87 -6.44 -11.84
C TYR A 63 -23.58 -5.39 -12.92
N LEU A 64 -22.43 -4.71 -12.86
CA LEU A 64 -22.03 -3.69 -13.84
C LEU A 64 -21.97 -4.24 -15.26
N SER A 65 -21.43 -5.45 -15.43
CA SER A 65 -21.39 -6.16 -16.72
C SER A 65 -22.77 -6.28 -17.38
N THR A 66 -23.85 -6.35 -16.60
CA THR A 66 -25.22 -6.48 -17.11
C THR A 66 -26.01 -5.18 -17.21
N THR A 67 -25.54 -4.11 -16.57
CA THR A 67 -26.30 -2.86 -16.42
C THR A 67 -25.72 -1.66 -17.15
N LEU A 68 -24.45 -1.72 -17.58
CA LEU A 68 -23.85 -0.65 -18.38
C LEU A 68 -24.46 -0.58 -19.80
N PRO A 69 -24.97 0.59 -20.25
CA PRO A 69 -25.51 0.76 -21.59
C PRO A 69 -24.42 0.54 -22.67
N GLU A 70 -24.69 -0.29 -23.69
CA GLU A 70 -23.77 -0.59 -24.80
C GLU A 70 -23.47 0.59 -25.73
N SER A 71 -23.99 1.81 -25.48
CA SER A 71 -23.94 2.92 -26.44
C SER A 71 -23.34 4.21 -25.88
N TYR A 72 -22.02 4.34 -26.00
CA TYR A 72 -21.33 5.60 -26.26
C TYR A 72 -20.23 5.31 -27.28
N VAL A 73 -20.04 6.19 -28.27
CA VAL A 73 -19.22 5.95 -29.48
C VAL A 73 -17.72 5.95 -29.15
N VAL A 74 -17.25 4.90 -28.49
CA VAL A 74 -15.88 4.41 -28.35
C VAL A 74 -16.00 2.87 -28.28
N HIS A 75 -15.10 2.12 -28.92
CA HIS A 75 -15.14 0.65 -28.90
C HIS A 75 -15.21 0.12 -27.45
N ASP A 76 -16.14 -0.81 -27.18
CA ASP A 76 -16.25 -1.67 -25.99
C ASP A 76 -16.08 -0.98 -24.62
N TRP A 77 -16.89 0.06 -24.35
CA TRP A 77 -16.93 0.75 -23.06
C TRP A 77 -17.09 -0.19 -21.83
N PRO A 78 -18.00 -1.19 -21.83
CA PRO A 78 -18.12 -2.14 -20.72
C PRO A 78 -16.84 -2.97 -20.50
N LEU A 79 -16.13 -3.33 -21.58
CA LEU A 79 -14.89 -4.11 -21.49
C LEU A 79 -13.77 -3.30 -20.83
N THR A 80 -13.72 -1.99 -21.08
CA THR A 80 -12.74 -1.09 -20.45
C THR A 80 -12.95 -1.00 -18.94
N TRP A 81 -14.21 -0.88 -18.50
CA TRP A 81 -14.59 -0.88 -17.08
C TRP A 81 -14.26 -2.19 -16.39
N VAL A 82 -14.71 -3.32 -16.95
CA VAL A 82 -14.41 -4.65 -16.40
C VAL A 82 -12.90 -4.90 -16.34
N GLY A 83 -12.15 -4.45 -17.35
CA GLY A 83 -10.69 -4.56 -17.36
C GLY A 83 -10.02 -3.78 -16.24
N PHE A 84 -10.49 -2.56 -15.94
CA PHE A 84 -9.99 -1.75 -14.83
C PHE A 84 -10.29 -2.42 -13.47
N ASP A 85 -11.52 -2.88 -13.27
CA ASP A 85 -11.94 -3.54 -12.03
C ASP A 85 -11.16 -4.84 -11.77
N VAL A 86 -10.91 -5.64 -12.82
CA VAL A 86 -10.05 -6.83 -12.74
C VAL A 86 -8.63 -6.47 -12.31
N LEU A 87 -8.08 -5.37 -12.84
CA LEU A 87 -6.77 -4.87 -12.45
C LEU A 87 -6.75 -4.42 -10.99
N LEU A 88 -7.75 -3.63 -10.56
CA LEU A 88 -7.91 -3.21 -9.17
C LEU A 88 -8.02 -4.41 -8.23
N MET A 89 -8.88 -5.37 -8.56
CA MET A 89 -9.07 -6.60 -7.78
C MET A 89 -7.77 -7.41 -7.69
N ALA A 90 -7.02 -7.55 -8.78
CA ALA A 90 -5.74 -8.24 -8.79
C ALA A 90 -4.73 -7.59 -7.83
N PHE A 91 -4.67 -6.25 -7.80
CA PHE A 91 -3.81 -5.52 -6.86
C PHE A 91 -4.30 -5.61 -5.41
N MET A 92 -5.62 -5.61 -5.15
CA MET A 92 -6.16 -5.85 -3.80
C MET A 92 -5.78 -7.24 -3.28
N VAL A 93 -5.91 -8.27 -4.12
CA VAL A 93 -5.51 -9.65 -3.79
C VAL A 93 -4.00 -9.72 -3.57
N ALA A 94 -3.20 -9.11 -4.44
CA ALA A 94 -1.75 -9.04 -4.26
C ALA A 94 -1.37 -8.37 -2.93
N THR A 95 -2.00 -7.24 -2.60
CA THR A 95 -1.81 -6.53 -1.32
C THR A 95 -2.19 -7.39 -0.12
N ALA A 96 -3.28 -8.16 -0.20
CA ALA A 96 -3.66 -9.11 0.84
C ALA A 96 -2.62 -10.24 1.00
N VAL A 97 -2.23 -10.89 -0.09
CA VAL A 97 -1.28 -12.01 -0.09
C VAL A 97 0.10 -11.55 0.40
N LEU A 98 0.63 -10.44 -0.09
CA LEU A 98 1.91 -9.89 0.33
C LEU A 98 1.89 -9.45 1.80
N GLY A 99 0.74 -8.93 2.27
CA GLY A 99 0.51 -8.62 3.68
C GLY A 99 0.41 -9.85 4.58
N PHE A 100 -0.10 -10.97 4.04
CA PHE A 100 -0.09 -12.26 4.72
C PHE A 100 1.33 -12.83 4.80
N LEU A 101 2.07 -12.80 3.70
CA LEU A 101 3.44 -13.31 3.58
C LEU A 101 4.52 -12.40 4.20
N ARG A 102 4.15 -11.20 4.67
CA ARG A 102 5.06 -10.20 5.28
C ARG A 102 6.22 -9.80 4.36
N ARG A 103 5.95 -9.64 3.07
CA ARG A 103 6.98 -9.24 2.08
C ARG A 103 7.06 -7.72 1.95
N GLN A 104 8.28 -7.17 1.80
CA GLN A 104 8.48 -5.72 1.63
C GLN A 104 7.84 -5.17 0.34
N VAL A 105 7.71 -6.00 -0.70
CA VAL A 105 6.99 -5.67 -1.94
C VAL A 105 5.50 -5.37 -1.73
N LEU A 106 4.97 -5.56 -0.51
CA LEU A 106 3.67 -5.05 -0.10
C LEU A 106 3.56 -3.52 -0.28
N VAL A 107 4.62 -2.77 0.00
CA VAL A 107 4.60 -1.30 -0.04
C VAL A 107 4.18 -0.78 -1.42
N PRO A 108 4.87 -1.14 -2.53
CA PRO A 108 4.44 -0.71 -3.86
C PRO A 108 3.07 -1.26 -4.24
N ALA A 109 2.74 -2.52 -3.89
CA ALA A 109 1.43 -3.08 -4.20
C ALA A 109 0.28 -2.31 -3.52
N ALA A 110 0.41 -2.01 -2.23
CA ALA A 110 -0.59 -1.27 -1.46
C ALA A 110 -0.73 0.18 -1.94
N PHE A 111 0.39 0.83 -2.29
CA PHE A 111 0.36 2.16 -2.89
C PHE A 111 -0.40 2.14 -4.22
N THR A 112 -0.11 1.19 -5.10
CA THR A 112 -0.84 1.04 -6.38
C THR A 112 -2.32 0.75 -6.16
N THR A 113 -2.69 -0.12 -5.21
CA THR A 113 -4.11 -0.34 -4.85
C THR A 113 -4.78 0.98 -4.43
N GLY A 114 -4.12 1.79 -3.61
CA GLY A 114 -4.64 3.08 -3.19
C GLY A 114 -4.84 4.05 -4.36
N VAL A 115 -3.88 4.13 -5.29
CA VAL A 115 -4.01 4.96 -6.49
C VAL A 115 -5.16 4.49 -7.38
N LEU A 116 -5.30 3.17 -7.59
CA LEU A 116 -6.39 2.61 -8.38
C LEU A 116 -7.75 2.93 -7.76
N LEU A 117 -7.91 2.88 -6.43
CA LEU A 117 -9.14 3.29 -5.75
C LEU A 117 -9.45 4.79 -5.91
N VAL A 118 -8.44 5.66 -6.00
CA VAL A 118 -8.68 7.08 -6.30
C VAL A 118 -9.13 7.26 -7.75
N CYS A 119 -8.51 6.52 -8.68
CA CYS A 119 -8.93 6.52 -10.08
C CYS A 119 -10.37 6.02 -10.23
N ASP A 120 -10.73 4.96 -9.50
CA ASP A 120 -12.08 4.37 -9.44
C ASP A 120 -13.11 5.43 -9.02
N ALA A 121 -12.90 6.07 -7.87
CA ALA A 121 -13.75 7.15 -7.36
C ALA A 121 -13.89 8.33 -8.32
N TRP A 122 -12.79 8.66 -9.01
CA TRP A 122 -12.79 9.71 -10.02
C TRP A 122 -13.62 9.30 -11.24
N PHE A 123 -13.44 8.07 -11.75
CA PHE A 123 -14.19 7.57 -12.89
C PHE A 123 -15.69 7.50 -12.58
N ASP A 124 -16.07 6.90 -11.45
CA ASP A 124 -17.46 6.78 -11.02
C ASP A 124 -18.16 8.12 -10.93
N LEU A 125 -17.49 9.14 -10.38
CA LEU A 125 -18.03 10.49 -10.30
C LEU A 125 -18.21 11.14 -11.69
N MET A 126 -17.25 10.92 -12.59
CA MET A 126 -17.27 11.51 -13.93
C MET A 126 -18.28 10.85 -14.88
N THR A 127 -18.66 9.59 -14.60
CA THR A 127 -19.59 8.83 -15.45
C THR A 127 -20.99 8.69 -14.84
N ALA A 128 -21.21 9.21 -13.63
CA ALA A 128 -22.51 9.19 -12.98
C ALA A 128 -23.56 10.01 -13.73
N GLY A 129 -24.73 9.41 -13.96
CA GLY A 129 -25.90 10.12 -14.46
C GLY A 129 -26.50 11.08 -13.42
N PRO A 130 -27.39 12.01 -13.81
CA PRO A 130 -27.97 13.01 -12.91
C PRO A 130 -28.67 12.43 -11.67
N ASN A 131 -29.22 11.22 -11.78
CA ASN A 131 -29.92 10.53 -10.70
C ASN A 131 -28.99 9.72 -9.78
N ASP A 132 -27.82 9.31 -10.28
CA ASP A 132 -26.89 8.43 -9.57
C ASP A 132 -25.70 9.20 -8.96
N LEU A 133 -25.53 10.46 -9.34
CA LEU A 133 -24.44 11.33 -8.91
C LEU A 133 -24.32 11.45 -7.38
N TRP A 134 -25.44 11.48 -6.66
CA TRP A 134 -25.43 11.50 -5.20
C TRP A 134 -24.95 10.19 -4.59
N LEU A 135 -25.30 9.05 -5.19
CA LEU A 135 -24.86 7.73 -4.74
C LEU A 135 -23.36 7.56 -5.01
N SER A 136 -22.90 7.84 -6.23
CA SER A 136 -21.49 7.78 -6.61
C SER A 136 -20.62 8.72 -5.78
N MET A 137 -21.10 9.93 -5.48
CA MET A 137 -20.38 10.85 -4.61
C MET A 137 -20.31 10.34 -3.16
N ALA A 138 -21.38 9.71 -2.66
CA ALA A 138 -21.38 9.13 -1.32
C ALA A 138 -20.43 7.93 -1.20
N THR A 139 -20.41 7.02 -2.18
CA THR A 139 -19.50 5.86 -2.19
C THR A 139 -18.05 6.30 -2.33
N ALA A 140 -17.77 7.23 -3.25
CA ALA A 140 -16.44 7.81 -3.44
C ALA A 140 -15.89 8.44 -2.15
N LEU A 141 -16.67 9.31 -1.50
CA LEU A 141 -16.21 10.05 -0.32
C LEU A 141 -16.16 9.20 0.96
N LEU A 142 -17.06 8.22 1.11
CA LEU A 142 -17.19 7.46 2.37
C LEU A 142 -16.52 6.09 2.34
N ILE A 143 -16.24 5.53 1.16
CA ILE A 143 -15.71 4.17 1.02
C ILE A 143 -14.38 4.21 0.27
N GLU A 144 -14.37 4.63 -0.99
CA GLU A 144 -13.20 4.50 -1.86
C GLU A 144 -12.05 5.40 -1.41
N LEU A 145 -12.28 6.70 -1.22
CA LEU A 145 -11.23 7.63 -0.81
C LEU A 145 -10.68 7.33 0.60
N PRO A 146 -11.50 7.01 1.62
CA PRO A 146 -10.97 6.58 2.91
C PRO A 146 -10.14 5.30 2.82
N LEU A 147 -10.57 4.33 2.01
CA LEU A 147 -9.83 3.09 1.80
C LEU A 147 -8.51 3.36 1.06
N ALA A 148 -8.52 4.21 0.03
CA ALA A 148 -7.35 4.63 -0.70
C ALA A 148 -6.34 5.33 0.21
N ALA A 149 -6.80 6.31 1.00
CA ALA A 149 -5.99 7.01 1.98
C ALA A 149 -5.39 6.04 3.00
N PHE A 150 -6.18 5.10 3.50
CA PHE A 150 -5.69 4.07 4.42
C PHE A 150 -4.60 3.20 3.79
N MET A 151 -4.72 2.81 2.51
CA MET A 151 -3.71 2.02 1.79
C MET A 151 -2.42 2.80 1.59
N VAL A 152 -2.51 4.04 1.08
CA VAL A 152 -1.35 4.90 0.83
C VAL A 152 -0.62 5.23 2.13
N VAL A 153 -1.35 5.69 3.16
CA VAL A 153 -0.77 6.02 4.47
C VAL A 153 -0.14 4.79 5.11
N SER A 154 -0.78 3.61 5.01
CA SER A 154 -0.19 2.37 5.52
C SER A 154 1.09 1.98 4.79
N ALA A 155 1.16 2.15 3.48
CA ALA A 155 2.35 1.88 2.67
C ALA A 155 3.51 2.82 3.06
N LEU A 156 3.25 4.12 3.11
CA LEU A 156 4.24 5.13 3.52
C LEU A 156 4.70 4.92 4.97
N ARG A 157 3.80 4.56 5.87
CA ARG A 157 4.14 4.26 7.26
C ARG A 157 5.02 3.01 7.37
N LEU A 158 4.73 1.94 6.62
CA LEU A 158 5.58 0.75 6.58
C LEU A 158 6.97 1.04 6.04
N MET A 159 7.07 1.90 5.01
CA MET A 159 8.35 2.37 4.49
C MET A 159 9.13 3.13 5.56
N ARG A 160 8.50 4.09 6.23
CA ARG A 160 9.11 4.87 7.33
C ARG A 160 9.62 3.97 8.46
N LEU A 161 8.82 3.00 8.90
CA LEU A 161 9.20 2.07 9.96
C LEU A 161 10.38 1.17 9.57
N THR A 162 10.44 0.79 8.30
CA THR A 162 11.58 0.03 7.78
C THR A 162 12.84 0.89 7.83
N MET A 163 12.75 2.16 7.45
CA MET A 163 13.87 3.11 7.49
C MET A 163 14.31 3.46 8.92
N GLU A 164 13.38 3.70 9.84
CA GLU A 164 13.65 3.92 11.27
C GLU A 164 14.38 2.71 11.88
N ARG A 165 13.93 1.49 11.56
CA ARG A 165 14.59 0.25 12.02
C ARG A 165 16.06 0.16 11.60
N PHE A 166 16.42 0.71 10.45
CA PHE A 166 17.78 0.75 9.93
C PHE A 166 18.56 2.01 10.31
N TRP A 167 18.04 2.85 11.21
CA TRP A 167 18.63 4.12 11.62
C TRP A 167 18.88 5.09 10.45
N LEU A 168 18.10 4.97 9.37
CA LEU A 168 18.20 5.86 8.21
C LEU A 168 17.43 7.17 8.40
N LEU A 169 16.60 7.25 9.45
CA LEU A 169 15.76 8.40 9.76
C LEU A 169 16.14 8.98 11.12
N ASP A 170 16.56 10.24 11.11
CA ASP A 170 16.70 11.01 12.35
C ASP A 170 15.32 11.41 12.91
N PRO A 171 15.18 11.58 14.24
CA PRO A 171 13.95 12.06 14.86
C PRO A 171 13.50 13.40 14.26
N GLY A 172 12.38 13.39 13.54
CA GLY A 172 11.80 14.58 12.89
C GLY A 172 12.13 14.73 11.41
N MET A 173 13.01 13.89 10.85
CA MET A 173 13.27 13.83 9.42
C MET A 173 12.04 13.34 8.66
N ARG A 174 11.72 14.02 7.55
CA ARG A 174 10.58 13.66 6.70
C ARG A 174 11.07 12.72 5.59
N LEU A 175 10.18 11.86 5.09
CA LEU A 175 10.54 10.85 4.07
C LEU A 175 11.11 11.45 2.77
N TRP A 176 10.78 12.69 2.45
CA TRP A 176 11.27 13.37 1.25
C TRP A 176 12.64 14.04 1.42
N ASP A 177 13.15 14.13 2.65
CA ASP A 177 14.48 14.66 2.93
C ASP A 177 15.57 13.57 2.84
N LEU A 178 15.15 12.30 2.69
CA LEU A 178 16.03 11.15 2.53
C LEU A 178 16.63 11.11 1.12
N PRO A 179 17.96 11.05 1.00
CA PRO A 179 18.59 10.84 -0.30
C PRO A 179 18.32 9.42 -0.81
N LEU A 180 18.03 9.30 -2.11
CA LEU A 180 17.76 8.02 -2.79
C LEU A 180 18.96 7.07 -2.81
N LEU A 181 20.16 7.65 -2.83
CA LEU A 181 21.46 6.99 -2.68
C LEU A 181 22.35 7.93 -1.86
N PRO A 182 23.25 7.41 -0.99
CA PRO A 182 24.19 8.24 -0.24
C PRO A 182 25.09 9.09 -1.16
#